data_AF-A0A7X7AT72-F1
#
_entry.id   AF-A0A7X7AT72-F1
#
_cell.length_a   1.000
_cell.length_b   1.000
_cell.length_c   1.000
_cell.angle_alpha   90.00
_cell.angle_beta   90.00
_cell.angle_gamma   90.00
#
_symmetry.space_group_name_H-M   'P 1'
#
loop_
_entity.id
_entity.type
_entity.pdbx_description
1 polymer ?
#
loop_
_entity_poly.entity_id
_entity_poly.type
_entity_poly.pdbx_seq_one_letter_code
_entity_poly.pdbx_strand_id
1 'polypeptide(L)'
;GFDYVFDTAFGADLTILEEVAELAGRLTNKGPLPQFTSCCPAWVKYAEIYHPELIENISTCKSPIGMQCAIIKTYFCEKKGFDPSKIVTVAITPCTSKKMEAKEYTPNIDYVVTASELSLLLKEEDIKLDSLSETPFDVMLGESSGAGILFGSSGGVTESVIRTLYRIMTKENLKKDKLVFNEVRGLKGIKEATIYIGKYELRVAVVQKLGNLEILLENDDYKKYHFIEVMNCEGGCVGGGGQPLSPIHQLEKIKNDRMQGIFDIDSKRVVRTAHDNKELKALYKEYLKKPLSEISLKLLHTSYIDKSGLLKGEE
;
A
#
# COMPACT_ATOMS: atom_id res chain seq x y z
N GLY A 1 13.27 -22.28 -6.35
CA GLY A 1 14.01 -21.94 -5.12
C GLY A 1 13.04 -21.76 -3.99
N PHE A 2 12.18 -20.74 -4.07
CA PHE A 2 11.00 -20.62 -3.21
C PHE A 2 9.92 -21.65 -3.60
N ASP A 3 9.19 -22.16 -2.61
CA ASP A 3 8.11 -23.14 -2.80
C ASP A 3 6.81 -22.52 -3.34
N TYR A 4 6.56 -21.25 -2.98
CA TYR A 4 5.41 -20.47 -3.44
C TYR A 4 5.84 -19.02 -3.72
N VAL A 5 5.28 -18.41 -4.76
CA VAL A 5 5.53 -17.03 -5.20
C VAL A 5 4.18 -16.30 -5.34
N PHE A 6 3.96 -15.34 -4.45
CA PHE A 6 2.77 -14.49 -4.44
C PHE A 6 3.10 -13.04 -4.81
N ASP A 7 2.11 -12.30 -5.30
CA ASP A 7 2.23 -10.89 -5.66
C ASP A 7 1.77 -10.00 -4.50
N THR A 8 2.61 -9.06 -4.05
CA THR A 8 2.26 -8.08 -3.01
C THR A 8 1.08 -7.18 -3.40
N ALA A 9 0.80 -7.05 -4.70
CA ALA A 9 -0.37 -6.32 -5.16
C ALA A 9 -1.71 -6.98 -4.76
N PHE A 10 -1.74 -8.28 -4.44
CA PHE A 10 -2.88 -8.90 -3.76
C PHE A 10 -3.09 -8.29 -2.37
N GLY A 11 -2.01 -8.17 -1.58
CA GLY A 11 -2.01 -7.49 -0.29
C GLY A 11 -2.45 -6.03 -0.41
N ALA A 12 -2.13 -5.36 -1.52
CA ALA A 12 -2.56 -3.99 -1.77
C ALA A 12 -4.07 -3.89 -2.05
N ASP A 13 -4.64 -4.82 -2.82
CA ASP A 13 -6.09 -4.89 -2.99
C ASP A 13 -6.79 -5.14 -1.63
N LEU A 14 -6.20 -5.99 -0.78
CA LEU A 14 -6.70 -6.24 0.57
C LEU A 14 -6.65 -4.97 1.44
N THR A 15 -5.54 -4.23 1.42
CA THR A 15 -5.42 -2.93 2.10
C THR A 15 -6.48 -1.95 1.62
N ILE A 16 -6.75 -1.88 0.32
CA ILE A 16 -7.78 -0.98 -0.21
C ILE A 16 -9.17 -1.29 0.34
N LEU A 17 -9.55 -2.57 0.45
CA LEU A 17 -10.89 -2.90 0.96
C LEU A 17 -11.07 -2.49 2.43
N GLU A 18 -10.06 -2.67 3.26
CA GLU A 18 -10.10 -2.26 4.67
C GLU A 18 -9.99 -0.74 4.83
N GLU A 19 -9.03 -0.10 4.17
CA GLU A 19 -8.74 1.32 4.32
C GLU A 19 -9.88 2.20 3.79
N VAL A 20 -10.55 1.74 2.72
CA VAL A 20 -11.74 2.43 2.19
C VAL A 20 -12.96 2.18 3.07
N ALA A 21 -13.11 1.00 3.68
CA ALA A 21 -14.18 0.76 4.64
C ALA A 21 -14.01 1.66 5.88
N GLU A 22 -12.78 1.83 6.35
CA GLU A 22 -12.42 2.76 7.43
C GLU A 22 -12.74 4.20 7.04
N LEU A 23 -12.30 4.66 5.86
CA LEU A 23 -12.57 6.01 5.36
C LEU A 23 -14.07 6.27 5.21
N ALA A 24 -14.81 5.32 4.62
CA ALA A 24 -16.26 5.42 4.47
C ALA A 24 -16.93 5.53 5.84
N GLY A 25 -16.48 4.75 6.83
CA GLY A 25 -16.95 4.84 8.21
C GLY A 25 -16.66 6.20 8.85
N ARG A 26 -15.45 6.75 8.67
CA ARG A 26 -15.08 8.08 9.19
C ARG A 26 -15.93 9.19 8.55
N LEU A 27 -16.16 9.11 7.23
CA LEU A 27 -17.00 10.05 6.48
C LEU A 27 -18.47 10.03 6.93
N THR A 28 -19.02 8.85 7.24
CA THR A 28 -20.44 8.74 7.64
C THR A 28 -20.67 8.98 9.13
N ASN A 29 -19.75 8.53 9.99
CA ASN A 29 -19.92 8.54 11.45
C ASN A 29 -19.16 9.69 12.13
N LYS A 30 -18.61 10.65 11.36
CA LYS A 30 -17.81 11.78 11.85
C LYS A 30 -16.59 11.35 12.69
N GLY A 31 -15.85 10.35 12.18
CA GLY A 31 -14.54 9.99 12.74
C GLY A 31 -13.47 11.06 12.45
N PRO A 32 -12.25 10.92 13.01
CA PRO A 32 -11.18 11.88 12.80
C PRO A 32 -10.80 11.96 11.31
N LEU A 33 -10.83 13.18 10.75
CA LEU A 33 -10.43 13.51 9.38
C LEU A 33 -9.33 14.58 9.41
N PRO A 34 -8.43 14.60 8.41
CA PRO A 34 -8.31 13.65 7.29
C PRO A 34 -7.91 12.24 7.76
N GLN A 35 -8.25 11.19 7.00
CA GLN A 35 -7.59 9.89 7.15
C GLN A 35 -6.25 9.92 6.41
N PHE A 36 -5.15 9.70 7.12
CA PHE A 36 -3.84 9.47 6.51
C PHE A 36 -3.66 8.00 6.15
N THR A 37 -3.02 7.74 5.01
CA THR A 37 -2.57 6.37 4.69
C THR A 37 -1.53 5.88 5.69
N SER A 38 -1.44 4.56 5.88
CA SER A 38 -0.47 3.93 6.79
C SER A 38 0.57 3.03 6.11
N CYS A 39 0.48 2.82 4.79
CA CYS A 39 1.26 1.79 4.11
C CYS A 39 2.77 2.11 3.97
N CYS A 40 3.19 3.37 4.13
CA CYS A 40 4.58 3.82 4.11
C CYS A 40 5.17 3.83 5.53
N PRO A 41 6.09 2.90 5.89
CA PRO A 41 6.58 2.81 7.27
C PRO A 41 7.41 4.01 7.72
N ALA A 42 8.09 4.67 6.78
CA ALA A 42 8.85 5.88 7.06
C ALA A 42 7.94 7.03 7.49
N TRP A 43 6.77 7.15 6.86
CA TRP A 43 5.74 8.12 7.25
C TRP A 43 5.16 7.79 8.62
N VAL A 44 4.74 6.53 8.85
CA VAL A 44 4.18 6.13 10.14
C VAL A 44 5.15 6.41 11.28
N LYS A 45 6.42 5.98 11.15
CA LYS A 45 7.44 6.26 12.17
C LYS A 45 7.70 7.75 12.36
N TYR A 46 7.68 8.52 11.28
CA TYR A 46 7.81 9.97 11.37
C TYR A 46 6.66 10.57 12.19
N ALA A 47 5.43 10.18 11.93
CA ALA A 47 4.28 10.63 12.70
C ALA A 47 4.35 10.20 14.17
N GLU A 48 4.71 8.96 14.48
CA GLU A 48 4.87 8.49 15.87
C GLU A 48 5.87 9.33 16.68
N ILE A 49 6.94 9.83 16.03
CA ILE A 49 8.03 10.56 16.71
C ILE A 49 7.76 12.07 16.74
N TYR A 50 7.37 12.65 15.60
CA TYR A 50 7.34 14.10 15.40
C TYR A 50 5.94 14.68 15.47
N HIS A 51 4.91 13.88 15.17
CA HIS A 51 3.51 14.32 15.11
C HIS A 51 2.54 13.31 15.75
N PRO A 52 2.73 12.94 17.03
CA PRO A 52 1.87 11.98 17.71
C PRO A 52 0.40 12.42 17.76
N GLU A 53 0.12 13.73 17.64
CA GLU A 53 -1.22 14.29 17.50
C GLU A 53 -1.98 13.80 16.26
N LEU A 54 -1.27 13.30 15.23
CA LEU A 54 -1.87 12.77 14.01
C LEU A 54 -2.20 11.27 14.11
N ILE A 55 -1.82 10.57 15.18
CA ILE A 55 -1.96 9.11 15.29
C ILE A 55 -3.41 8.64 15.08
N GLU A 56 -4.39 9.34 15.65
CA GLU A 56 -5.82 9.00 15.48
C GLU A 56 -6.31 9.20 14.03
N ASN A 57 -5.62 10.05 13.27
CA ASN A 57 -5.91 10.31 11.88
C ASN A 57 -5.27 9.27 10.94
N ILE A 58 -4.28 8.49 11.38
CA ILE A 58 -3.67 7.43 10.55
C ILE A 58 -4.64 6.23 10.43
N SER A 59 -4.75 5.67 9.23
CA SER A 59 -5.49 4.42 9.00
C SER A 59 -4.91 3.31 9.87
N THR A 60 -5.79 2.55 10.53
CA THR A 60 -5.38 1.40 11.34
C THR A 60 -4.96 0.20 10.50
N CYS A 61 -5.12 0.26 9.17
CA CYS A 61 -4.71 -0.82 8.28
C CYS A 61 -3.21 -1.10 8.38
N LYS A 62 -2.82 -2.37 8.46
CA LYS A 62 -1.44 -2.80 8.16
C LYS A 62 -1.13 -2.49 6.69
N SER A 63 0.16 -2.41 6.36
CA SER A 63 0.56 -2.26 4.96
C SER A 63 0.27 -3.53 4.13
N PRO A 64 0.34 -3.45 2.78
CA PRO A 64 0.12 -4.60 1.90
C PRO A 64 0.94 -5.84 2.27
N ILE A 65 2.22 -5.65 2.60
CA ILE A 65 3.11 -6.74 3.03
C ILE A 65 2.66 -7.29 4.39
N GLY A 66 2.36 -6.41 5.36
CA GLY A 66 1.89 -6.82 6.68
C GLY A 66 0.59 -7.62 6.63
N MET A 67 -0.37 -7.17 5.82
CA MET A 67 -1.64 -7.87 5.62
C MET A 67 -1.43 -9.22 4.91
N GLN A 68 -0.72 -9.25 3.79
CA GLN A 68 -0.57 -10.48 3.01
C GLN A 68 0.23 -11.54 3.77
N CYS A 69 1.30 -11.17 4.47
CA CYS A 69 2.06 -12.10 5.29
C CYS A 69 1.21 -12.67 6.46
N ALA A 70 0.34 -11.87 7.07
CA ALA A 70 -0.61 -12.37 8.05
C ALA A 70 -1.60 -13.38 7.43
N ILE A 71 -2.10 -13.11 6.21
CA ILE A 71 -2.98 -14.05 5.48
C ILE A 71 -2.24 -15.33 5.06
N ILE A 72 -0.96 -15.24 4.70
CA ILE A 72 -0.13 -16.41 4.39
C ILE A 72 -0.03 -17.32 5.63
N LYS A 73 0.30 -16.76 6.79
CA LYS A 73 0.50 -17.51 8.05
C LYS A 73 -0.81 -17.99 8.70
N THR A 74 -1.96 -17.53 8.20
CA THR A 74 -3.28 -17.91 8.70
C THR A 74 -4.06 -18.66 7.63
N TYR A 75 -4.87 -17.95 6.84
CA TYR A 75 -5.75 -18.50 5.82
C TYR A 75 -5.05 -19.50 4.88
N PHE A 76 -3.90 -19.16 4.32
CA PHE A 76 -3.21 -20.06 3.39
C PHE A 76 -2.68 -21.32 4.08
N CYS A 77 -2.05 -21.18 5.24
CA CYS A 77 -1.59 -22.32 6.04
C CYS A 77 -2.75 -23.25 6.43
N GLU A 78 -3.86 -22.69 6.92
CA GLU A 78 -5.05 -23.47 7.27
C GLU A 78 -5.61 -24.21 6.06
N LYS A 79 -5.71 -23.55 4.90
CA LYS A 79 -6.22 -24.15 3.65
C LYS A 79 -5.32 -25.25 3.11
N LYS A 80 -4.00 -25.14 3.30
CA LYS A 80 -3.02 -26.13 2.85
C LYS A 80 -2.70 -27.20 3.88
N GLY A 81 -3.17 -27.05 5.13
CA GLY A 81 -2.78 -27.92 6.24
C GLY A 81 -1.32 -27.77 6.63
N PHE A 82 -0.73 -26.59 6.41
CA PHE A 82 0.65 -26.29 6.80
C PHE A 82 0.70 -25.78 8.24
N ASP A 83 1.78 -26.13 8.93
CA ASP A 83 2.13 -25.57 10.23
C ASP A 83 2.74 -24.17 10.03
N PRO A 84 2.09 -23.08 10.47
CA PRO A 84 2.58 -21.71 10.26
C PRO A 84 3.98 -21.46 10.81
N SER A 85 4.40 -22.21 11.85
CA SER A 85 5.74 -22.08 12.46
C SER A 85 6.86 -22.60 11.54
N LYS A 86 6.52 -23.41 10.54
CA LYS A 86 7.45 -23.96 9.54
C LYS A 86 7.45 -23.18 8.23
N ILE A 87 6.53 -22.24 8.07
CA ILE A 87 6.48 -21.39 6.88
C ILE A 87 7.44 -20.23 7.07
N VAL A 88 8.29 -19.99 6.08
CA VAL A 88 9.16 -18.82 6.02
C VAL A 88 8.61 -17.87 4.95
N THR A 89 8.37 -16.62 5.34
CA THR A 89 7.88 -15.54 4.49
C THR A 89 9.01 -14.58 4.14
N VAL A 90 9.23 -14.36 2.85
CA VAL A 90 10.24 -13.44 2.35
C VAL A 90 9.54 -12.38 1.50
N ALA A 91 9.58 -11.13 1.93
CA ALA A 91 9.03 -10.02 1.18
C ALA A 91 10.13 -9.35 0.35
N ILE A 92 9.92 -9.26 -0.97
CA ILE A 92 10.79 -8.53 -1.89
C ILE A 92 10.20 -7.12 -2.10
N THR A 93 10.98 -6.07 -1.83
CA THR A 93 10.43 -4.71 -1.77
C THR A 93 11.41 -3.64 -2.27
N PRO A 94 10.94 -2.52 -2.82
CA PRO A 94 11.81 -1.39 -3.16
C PRO A 94 12.20 -0.52 -1.97
N CYS A 95 11.95 -0.95 -0.71
CA CYS A 95 12.03 -0.10 0.47
C CYS A 95 12.92 -0.68 1.57
N THR A 96 13.84 0.12 2.10
CA THR A 96 14.65 -0.24 3.27
C THR A 96 13.85 -0.15 4.57
N SER A 97 12.94 0.82 4.71
CA SER A 97 12.09 0.97 5.90
C SER A 97 11.15 -0.21 6.14
N LYS A 98 10.85 -1.04 5.12
CA LYS A 98 10.09 -2.28 5.29
C LYS A 98 10.82 -3.30 6.18
N LYS A 99 12.17 -3.30 6.21
CA LYS A 99 12.94 -4.14 7.16
C LYS A 99 12.66 -3.77 8.62
N MET A 100 12.30 -2.51 8.88
CA MET A 100 11.90 -2.05 10.21
C MET A 100 10.47 -2.48 10.53
N GLU A 101 9.53 -2.22 9.63
CA GLU A 101 8.12 -2.60 9.79
C GLU A 101 7.95 -4.11 10.02
N ALA A 102 8.76 -4.95 9.36
CA ALA A 102 8.73 -6.38 9.55
C ALA A 102 8.87 -6.80 11.02
N LYS A 103 9.67 -6.07 11.80
CA LYS A 103 9.87 -6.34 13.24
C LYS A 103 8.59 -6.13 14.04
N GLU A 104 7.78 -5.13 13.68
CA GLU A 104 6.49 -4.82 14.30
C GLU A 104 5.44 -5.91 14.06
N TYR A 105 5.60 -6.71 13.00
CA TYR A 105 4.65 -7.74 12.60
C TYR A 105 5.15 -9.18 12.80
N THR A 106 6.13 -9.37 13.68
CA THR A 106 6.61 -10.70 14.09
C THR A 106 5.44 -11.54 14.65
N PRO A 107 5.30 -12.84 14.31
CA PRO A 107 6.16 -13.65 13.43
C PRO A 107 5.65 -13.75 11.98
N ASN A 108 4.88 -12.77 11.49
CA ASN A 108 4.26 -12.87 10.17
C ASN A 108 5.23 -12.59 9.03
N ILE A 109 6.23 -11.73 9.21
CA ILE A 109 7.23 -11.38 8.19
C ILE A 109 8.61 -11.82 8.68
N ASP A 110 9.17 -12.88 8.09
CA ASP A 110 10.45 -13.46 8.53
C ASP A 110 11.64 -12.69 7.94
N TYR A 111 11.59 -12.39 6.64
CA TYR A 111 12.68 -11.69 5.94
C TYR A 111 12.15 -10.62 4.99
N VAL A 112 12.90 -9.52 4.89
CA VAL A 112 12.68 -8.47 3.89
C VAL A 112 13.95 -8.28 3.07
N VAL A 113 13.82 -8.51 1.77
CA VAL A 113 14.88 -8.38 0.78
C VAL A 113 14.54 -7.22 -0.15
N THR A 114 15.51 -6.35 -0.40
CA THR A 114 15.32 -5.22 -1.30
C THR A 114 15.45 -5.64 -2.77
N ALA A 115 14.88 -4.88 -3.68
CA ALA A 115 15.05 -5.10 -5.13
C ALA A 115 16.54 -5.08 -5.53
N SER A 116 17.36 -4.24 -4.90
CA SER A 116 18.82 -4.22 -5.06
C SER A 116 19.48 -5.51 -4.57
N GLU A 117 19.16 -5.98 -3.37
CA GLU A 117 19.72 -7.23 -2.82
C GLU A 117 19.35 -8.43 -3.68
N LEU A 118 18.09 -8.52 -4.15
CA LEU A 118 17.67 -9.56 -5.09
C LEU A 118 18.43 -9.46 -6.42
N SER A 119 18.62 -8.25 -6.95
CA SER A 119 19.37 -8.06 -8.20
C SER A 119 20.83 -8.51 -8.08
N LEU A 120 21.45 -8.40 -6.91
CA LEU A 120 22.81 -8.90 -6.69
C LEU A 120 22.81 -10.43 -6.64
N LEU A 121 21.89 -11.04 -5.88
CA LEU A 121 21.75 -12.49 -5.81
C LEU A 121 21.55 -13.12 -7.19
N LEU A 122 20.66 -12.55 -8.02
CA LEU A 122 20.43 -13.06 -9.38
C LEU A 122 21.69 -13.00 -10.26
N LYS A 123 22.56 -11.99 -10.08
CA LYS A 123 23.83 -11.88 -10.82
C LYS A 123 24.85 -12.89 -10.33
N GLU A 124 24.92 -13.12 -9.01
CA GLU A 124 25.82 -14.11 -8.41
C GLU A 124 25.48 -15.53 -8.88
N GLU A 125 24.19 -15.82 -9.08
CA GLU A 125 23.68 -17.10 -9.58
C GLU A 125 23.65 -17.20 -11.12
N ASP A 126 24.19 -16.21 -11.86
CA ASP A 126 24.15 -16.11 -13.33
C ASP A 126 22.73 -16.26 -13.94
N ILE A 127 21.71 -15.76 -13.23
CA ILE A 127 20.31 -15.79 -13.67
C ILE A 127 20.01 -14.53 -14.49
N LYS A 128 19.71 -14.72 -15.78
CA LYS A 128 19.34 -13.66 -16.72
C LYS A 128 17.83 -13.58 -16.89
N LEU A 129 17.19 -12.57 -16.29
CA LEU A 129 15.72 -12.44 -16.29
C LEU A 129 15.12 -12.31 -17.70
N ASP A 130 15.83 -11.67 -18.62
CA ASP A 130 15.40 -11.45 -20.00
C ASP A 130 15.40 -12.72 -20.87
N SER A 131 16.05 -13.80 -20.41
CA SER A 131 16.01 -15.10 -21.09
C SER A 131 15.00 -16.08 -20.50
N LEU A 132 14.27 -15.71 -19.46
CA LEU A 132 13.28 -16.58 -18.81
C LEU A 132 11.89 -16.45 -19.44
N SER A 133 11.14 -17.54 -19.47
CA SER A 133 9.72 -17.54 -19.83
C SER A 133 8.86 -17.03 -18.67
N GLU A 134 7.80 -16.27 -19.00
CA GLU A 134 6.82 -15.85 -17.99
C GLU A 134 6.03 -17.05 -17.44
N THR A 135 5.82 -17.06 -16.14
CA THR A 135 4.96 -18.02 -15.43
C THR A 135 4.01 -17.26 -14.51
N PRO A 136 2.77 -17.76 -14.30
CA PRO A 136 1.84 -17.12 -13.38
C PRO A 136 2.32 -17.24 -11.92
N PHE A 137 1.86 -16.33 -11.07
CA PHE A 137 1.97 -16.45 -9.62
C PHE A 137 1.12 -17.63 -9.09
N ASP A 138 1.43 -18.08 -7.88
CA ASP A 138 0.66 -19.11 -7.21
C ASP A 138 -0.75 -18.64 -6.85
N VAL A 139 -1.72 -19.54 -7.00
CA VAL A 139 -3.14 -19.26 -6.77
C VAL A 139 -3.48 -19.05 -5.28
N MET A 140 -4.65 -18.47 -5.04
CA MET A 140 -5.25 -18.03 -3.77
C MET A 140 -4.81 -16.67 -3.24
N LEU A 141 -3.56 -16.27 -3.50
CA LEU A 141 -2.98 -15.00 -3.01
C LEU A 141 -2.10 -14.32 -4.08
N GLY A 142 -2.23 -14.70 -5.34
CA GLY A 142 -1.36 -14.27 -6.45
C GLY A 142 -2.05 -13.41 -7.49
N GLU A 143 -3.39 -13.47 -7.60
CA GLU A 143 -4.13 -12.58 -8.49
C GLU A 143 -4.19 -11.16 -7.90
N SER A 144 -3.80 -10.16 -8.67
CA SER A 144 -3.87 -8.75 -8.30
C SER A 144 -4.65 -7.92 -9.32
N SER A 145 -5.38 -6.92 -8.83
CA SER A 145 -6.05 -5.95 -9.67
C SER A 145 -5.11 -4.82 -10.09
N GLY A 146 -5.52 -4.06 -11.11
CA GLY A 146 -4.85 -2.82 -11.48
C GLY A 146 -4.77 -1.80 -10.33
N ALA A 147 -5.73 -1.79 -9.39
CA ALA A 147 -5.67 -0.92 -8.21
C ALA A 147 -4.49 -1.30 -7.30
N GLY A 148 -4.33 -2.59 -6.96
CA GLY A 148 -3.20 -3.06 -6.18
C GLY A 148 -1.84 -2.75 -6.81
N ILE A 149 -1.74 -2.83 -8.15
CA ILE A 149 -0.51 -2.51 -8.89
C ILE A 149 -0.13 -1.02 -8.76
N LEU A 150 -1.11 -0.11 -8.73
CA LEU A 150 -0.85 1.34 -8.68
C LEU A 150 -0.09 1.80 -7.42
N PHE A 151 -0.16 1.04 -6.31
CA PHE A 151 0.50 1.36 -5.03
C PHE A 151 2.00 1.64 -5.15
N GLY A 152 2.66 1.12 -6.19
CA GLY A 152 4.07 1.38 -6.43
C GLY A 152 4.37 2.85 -6.77
N SER A 153 3.38 3.62 -7.23
CA SER A 153 3.51 5.01 -7.65
C SER A 153 2.82 5.99 -6.69
N SER A 154 3.40 7.17 -6.52
CA SER A 154 2.78 8.25 -5.72
C SER A 154 1.44 8.67 -6.33
N GLY A 155 0.39 8.61 -5.52
CA GLY A 155 -1.00 8.86 -5.89
C GLY A 155 -1.76 7.60 -6.29
N GLY A 156 -1.08 6.47 -6.42
CA GLY A 156 -1.69 5.21 -6.78
C GLY A 156 -2.58 4.62 -5.68
N VAL A 157 -2.26 4.87 -4.40
CA VAL A 157 -3.11 4.48 -3.27
C VAL A 157 -4.40 5.29 -3.31
N THR A 158 -4.28 6.62 -3.47
CA THR A 158 -5.42 7.55 -3.57
C THR A 158 -6.31 7.22 -4.75
N GLU A 159 -5.74 6.98 -5.93
CA GLU A 159 -6.49 6.56 -7.11
C GLU A 159 -7.27 5.26 -6.85
N SER A 160 -6.64 4.30 -6.18
CA SER A 160 -7.27 3.02 -5.81
C SER A 160 -8.38 3.17 -4.76
N VAL A 161 -8.18 4.06 -3.79
CA VAL A 161 -9.19 4.46 -2.80
C VAL A 161 -10.39 5.08 -3.49
N ILE A 162 -10.18 6.02 -4.42
CA ILE A 162 -11.28 6.66 -5.16
C ILE A 162 -12.08 5.61 -5.95
N ARG A 163 -11.39 4.71 -6.67
CA ARG A 163 -12.03 3.65 -7.47
C ARG A 163 -12.97 2.78 -6.62
N THR A 164 -12.54 2.39 -5.43
CA THR A 164 -13.29 1.50 -4.53
C THR A 164 -14.35 2.27 -3.72
N LEU A 165 -14.02 3.47 -3.23
CA LEU A 165 -14.93 4.31 -2.47
C LEU A 165 -16.16 4.67 -3.30
N TYR A 166 -15.98 4.97 -4.59
CA TYR A 166 -17.09 5.19 -5.51
C TYR A 166 -18.09 4.04 -5.47
N ARG A 167 -17.62 2.79 -5.55
CA ARG A 167 -18.47 1.60 -5.47
C ARG A 167 -19.17 1.46 -4.14
N ILE A 168 -18.46 1.70 -3.04
CA ILE A 168 -19.03 1.57 -1.70
C ILE A 168 -20.14 2.60 -1.46
N MET A 169 -19.93 3.85 -1.87
CA MET A 169 -20.85 4.97 -1.63
C MET A 169 -22.04 5.01 -2.59
N THR A 170 -21.85 4.65 -3.87
CA THR A 170 -22.90 4.76 -4.89
C THR A 170 -23.60 3.44 -5.19
N LYS A 171 -23.00 2.30 -4.82
CA LYS A 171 -23.39 0.94 -5.26
C LYS A 171 -23.30 0.73 -6.77
N GLU A 172 -22.62 1.62 -7.49
CA GLU A 172 -22.34 1.54 -8.94
C GLU A 172 -20.83 1.40 -9.18
N ASN A 173 -20.45 0.89 -10.35
CA ASN A 173 -19.03 0.86 -10.74
C ASN A 173 -18.71 2.08 -11.59
N LEU A 174 -17.50 2.64 -11.40
CA LEU A 174 -16.95 3.59 -12.37
C LEU A 174 -16.88 2.92 -13.74
N LYS A 175 -17.17 3.71 -14.79
CA LYS A 175 -16.95 3.26 -16.16
C LYS A 175 -15.45 3.07 -16.41
N LYS A 176 -15.08 2.14 -17.29
CA LYS A 176 -13.67 1.77 -17.56
C LYS A 176 -12.80 2.97 -17.99
N ASP A 177 -13.39 3.90 -18.72
CA ASP A 177 -12.77 5.15 -19.20
C ASP A 177 -12.62 6.22 -18.11
N LYS A 178 -13.24 6.02 -16.93
CA LYS A 178 -13.20 6.94 -15.78
C LYS A 178 -12.39 6.40 -14.59
N LEU A 179 -11.56 5.39 -14.82
CA LEU A 179 -10.73 4.80 -13.78
C LEU A 179 -9.41 5.56 -13.55
N VAL A 180 -9.05 6.50 -14.42
CA VAL A 180 -7.78 7.23 -14.37
C VAL A 180 -8.00 8.62 -13.78
N PHE A 181 -7.23 8.96 -12.75
CA PHE A 181 -7.28 10.25 -12.04
C PHE A 181 -5.93 10.96 -12.18
N ASN A 182 -5.75 11.73 -13.25
CA ASN A 182 -4.45 12.34 -13.58
C ASN A 182 -4.01 13.39 -12.55
N GLU A 183 -4.96 14.00 -11.84
CA GLU A 183 -4.75 15.04 -10.84
C GLU A 183 -3.91 14.55 -9.65
N VAL A 184 -3.94 13.25 -9.36
CA VAL A 184 -3.17 12.64 -8.27
C VAL A 184 -1.87 11.97 -8.75
N ARG A 185 -1.60 11.93 -10.05
CA ARG A 185 -0.41 11.29 -10.64
C ARG A 185 0.76 12.27 -10.81
N GLY A 186 1.95 11.71 -11.03
CA GLY A 186 3.17 12.46 -11.35
C GLY A 186 4.02 12.84 -10.14
N LEU A 187 5.05 13.66 -10.40
CA LEU A 187 6.16 13.96 -9.48
C LEU A 187 6.05 15.30 -8.72
N LYS A 188 4.91 16.00 -8.77
CA LYS A 188 4.71 17.21 -7.95
C LYS A 188 4.72 16.82 -6.45
N GLY A 189 5.40 17.59 -5.61
CA GLY A 189 5.57 17.29 -4.17
C GLY A 189 4.27 17.13 -3.39
N ILE A 190 3.30 18.02 -3.68
CA ILE A 190 1.93 17.97 -3.17
C ILE A 190 0.99 18.03 -4.36
N LYS A 191 0.09 17.05 -4.47
CA LYS A 191 -0.97 16.99 -5.47
C LYS A 191 -2.32 17.01 -4.76
N GLU A 192 -3.26 17.76 -5.29
CA GLU A 192 -4.57 18.00 -4.68
C GLU A 192 -5.66 17.70 -5.70
N ALA A 193 -6.74 17.08 -5.27
CA ALA A 193 -7.90 16.86 -6.12
C ALA A 193 -9.18 16.93 -5.29
N THR A 194 -10.26 17.39 -5.93
CA THR A 194 -11.62 17.31 -5.39
C THR A 194 -12.42 16.38 -6.30
N ILE A 195 -12.85 15.25 -5.74
CA ILE A 195 -13.55 14.19 -6.48
C ILE A 195 -15.01 14.15 -6.01
N TYR A 196 -15.94 14.21 -6.95
CA TYR A 196 -17.36 14.08 -6.66
C TYR A 196 -17.80 12.62 -6.78
N ILE A 197 -18.24 12.03 -5.67
CA ILE A 197 -18.74 10.66 -5.58
C ILE A 197 -20.25 10.70 -5.32
N GLY A 198 -21.03 10.68 -6.40
CA GLY A 198 -22.48 10.93 -6.30
C GLY A 198 -22.74 12.33 -5.74
N LYS A 199 -23.34 12.40 -4.54
CA LYS A 199 -23.60 13.66 -3.82
C LYS A 199 -22.47 14.09 -2.88
N TYR A 200 -21.44 13.28 -2.73
CA TYR A 200 -20.36 13.50 -1.77
C TYR A 200 -19.18 14.20 -2.44
N GLU A 201 -18.58 15.15 -1.74
CA GLU A 201 -17.34 15.81 -2.14
C GLU A 201 -16.16 15.20 -1.38
N LEU A 202 -15.20 14.63 -2.09
CA LEU A 202 -13.99 14.05 -1.52
C LEU A 202 -12.77 14.93 -1.89
N ARG A 203 -12.28 15.70 -0.92
CA ARG A 203 -11.03 16.46 -1.04
C ARG A 203 -9.87 15.55 -0.63
N VAL A 204 -8.92 15.33 -1.53
CA VAL A 204 -7.77 14.47 -1.30
C VAL A 204 -6.46 15.23 -1.53
N ALA A 205 -5.43 14.84 -0.79
CA ALA A 205 -4.06 15.24 -1.06
C ALA A 205 -3.15 14.00 -1.21
N VAL A 206 -2.16 14.12 -2.08
CA VAL A 206 -1.07 13.17 -2.21
C VAL A 206 0.23 13.91 -1.94
N VAL A 207 0.91 13.50 -0.90
CA VAL A 207 2.16 14.07 -0.44
C VAL A 207 3.27 13.06 -0.66
N GLN A 208 4.36 13.52 -1.28
CA GLN A 208 5.59 12.75 -1.37
C GLN A 208 6.76 13.56 -0.82
N LYS A 209 7.71 12.89 -0.16
CA LYS A 209 8.73 13.49 0.72
C LYS A 209 8.11 14.16 1.94
N LEU A 210 8.55 13.76 3.13
CA LEU A 210 8.01 14.26 4.40
C LEU A 210 8.16 15.78 4.57
N GLY A 211 9.20 16.40 3.99
CA GLY A 211 9.32 17.86 3.99
C GLY A 211 8.17 18.60 3.29
N ASN A 212 7.46 17.97 2.35
CA ASN A 212 6.25 18.55 1.77
C ASN A 212 5.02 18.38 2.67
N LEU A 213 5.03 17.38 3.55
CA LEU A 213 3.96 17.22 4.53
C LEU A 213 4.02 18.35 5.56
N GLU A 214 5.22 18.71 6.02
CA GLU A 214 5.42 19.83 6.97
C GLU A 214 4.75 21.12 6.49
N ILE A 215 4.84 21.43 5.20
CA ILE A 215 4.18 22.61 4.61
C ILE A 215 2.66 22.59 4.84
N LEU A 216 2.03 21.41 4.78
CA LEU A 216 0.59 21.25 5.04
C LEU A 216 0.27 21.28 6.54
N LEU A 217 1.17 20.80 7.39
CA LEU A 217 1.00 20.76 8.84
C LEU A 217 1.17 22.15 9.47
N GLU A 218 2.23 22.88 9.10
CA GLU A 218 2.55 24.22 9.63
C GLU A 218 1.41 25.23 9.43
N ASN A 219 0.67 25.10 8.33
CA ASN A 219 -0.42 26.01 7.98
C ASN A 219 -1.81 25.47 8.37
N ASP A 220 -1.90 24.32 9.05
CA ASP A 220 -3.14 23.59 9.31
C ASP A 220 -3.94 23.23 8.04
N ASP A 221 -3.30 23.36 6.87
CA ASP A 221 -3.88 23.18 5.55
C ASP A 221 -4.33 21.72 5.33
N TYR A 222 -3.71 20.76 6.02
CA TYR A 222 -4.11 19.35 5.99
C TYR A 222 -5.57 19.13 6.46
N LYS A 223 -6.12 20.00 7.32
CA LYS A 223 -7.48 19.87 7.86
C LYS A 223 -8.57 20.08 6.81
N LYS A 224 -8.24 20.65 5.65
CA LYS A 224 -9.20 20.85 4.54
C LYS A 224 -9.48 19.57 3.75
N TYR A 225 -8.69 18.50 3.93
CA TYR A 225 -8.87 17.25 3.19
C TYR A 225 -9.65 16.22 4.00
N HIS A 226 -10.19 15.24 3.29
CA HIS A 226 -10.81 14.05 3.88
C HIS A 226 -9.86 12.85 3.88
N PHE A 227 -8.93 12.79 2.92
CA PHE A 227 -7.96 11.70 2.78
C PHE A 227 -6.62 12.24 2.31
N ILE A 228 -5.53 11.78 2.93
CA ILE A 228 -4.17 12.19 2.58
C ILE A 228 -3.29 10.95 2.43
N GLU A 229 -2.78 10.73 1.22
CA GLU A 229 -1.71 9.76 0.98
C GLU A 229 -0.36 10.39 1.28
N VAL A 230 0.47 9.71 2.08
CA VAL A 230 1.81 10.16 2.41
C VAL A 230 2.84 9.09 2.04
N MET A 231 3.78 9.47 1.18
CA MET A 231 4.92 8.66 0.78
C MET A 231 6.22 9.39 1.09
N ASN A 232 7.20 8.74 1.72
CA ASN A 232 8.48 9.41 1.97
C ASN A 232 9.34 9.57 0.71
N CYS A 233 9.27 8.62 -0.22
CA CYS A 233 10.13 8.62 -1.40
C CYS A 233 9.50 9.37 -2.57
N GLU A 234 10.32 10.07 -3.36
CA GLU A 234 9.87 10.75 -4.57
C GLU A 234 9.47 9.74 -5.66
N GLY A 235 8.34 9.97 -6.33
CA GLY A 235 7.67 9.02 -7.20
C GLY A 235 6.91 7.94 -6.44
N GLY A 236 6.98 7.88 -5.11
CA GLY A 236 6.48 6.77 -4.30
C GLY A 236 7.48 5.62 -4.24
N CYS A 237 6.99 4.39 -4.12
CA CYS A 237 7.81 3.19 -3.96
C CYS A 237 8.74 2.91 -5.17
N VAL A 238 8.41 3.39 -6.38
CA VAL A 238 9.32 3.31 -7.55
C VAL A 238 10.65 4.04 -7.35
N GLY A 239 10.69 5.04 -6.46
CA GLY A 239 11.89 5.77 -6.05
C GLY A 239 12.41 5.37 -4.67
N GLY A 240 11.96 4.23 -4.15
CA GLY A 240 12.34 3.74 -2.82
C GLY A 240 13.84 3.46 -2.69
N GLY A 241 14.37 3.63 -1.47
CA GLY A 241 15.80 3.45 -1.18
C GLY A 241 16.34 2.01 -1.32
N GLY A 242 15.46 1.02 -1.54
CA GLY A 242 15.84 -0.37 -1.84
C GLY A 242 15.85 -0.68 -3.34
N GLN A 243 15.63 0.31 -4.20
CA GLN A 243 15.71 0.15 -5.66
C GLN A 243 17.15 0.10 -6.16
N PRO A 244 17.42 -0.54 -7.32
CA PRO A 244 18.74 -0.56 -7.93
C PRO A 244 19.33 0.85 -8.10
N LEU A 245 20.61 0.99 -7.74
CA LEU A 245 21.35 2.23 -7.89
C LEU A 245 21.34 2.69 -9.36
N SER A 246 21.16 3.99 -9.54
CA SER A 246 20.99 4.61 -10.84
C SER A 246 21.77 5.92 -10.89
N PRO A 247 22.30 6.35 -12.06
CA PRO A 247 23.01 7.61 -12.18
C PRO A 247 22.13 8.79 -11.75
N ILE A 248 22.68 9.70 -10.92
CA ILE A 248 21.94 10.82 -10.31
C ILE A 248 21.20 11.65 -11.37
N HIS A 249 21.87 11.96 -12.49
CA HIS A 249 21.33 12.76 -13.57
C HIS A 249 20.16 12.09 -14.33
N GLN A 250 19.91 10.79 -14.12
CA GLN A 250 18.81 10.04 -14.75
C GLN A 250 17.67 9.70 -13.78
N LEU A 251 17.79 10.04 -12.50
CA LEU A 251 16.83 9.59 -11.48
C LEU A 251 15.40 10.02 -11.79
N GLU A 252 15.19 11.24 -12.28
CA GLU A 252 13.85 11.70 -12.65
C GLU A 252 13.25 10.89 -13.80
N LYS A 253 14.01 10.71 -14.88
CA LYS A 253 13.62 9.88 -16.03
C LYS A 253 13.30 8.46 -15.60
N ILE A 254 14.18 7.83 -14.81
CA ILE A 254 13.99 6.44 -14.35
C ILE A 254 12.75 6.30 -13.46
N LYS A 255 12.47 7.27 -12.58
CA LYS A 255 11.23 7.29 -11.79
C LYS A 255 10.01 7.37 -12.71
N ASN A 256 10.02 8.27 -13.70
CA ASN A 256 8.94 8.40 -14.68
C ASN A 256 8.73 7.10 -15.48
N ASP A 257 9.80 6.48 -15.98
CA ASP A 257 9.73 5.22 -16.73
C ASP A 257 9.16 4.08 -15.86
N ARG A 258 9.59 3.98 -14.59
CA ARG A 258 9.05 2.98 -13.64
C ARG A 258 7.57 3.22 -13.34
N MET A 259 7.15 4.47 -13.14
CA MET A 259 5.73 4.79 -12.96
C MET A 259 4.91 4.47 -14.22
N GLN A 260 5.45 4.77 -15.40
CA GLN A 260 4.77 4.45 -16.66
C GLN A 260 4.57 2.94 -16.80
N GLY A 261 5.56 2.12 -16.45
CA GLY A 261 5.40 0.67 -16.41
C GLY A 261 4.26 0.19 -15.51
N ILE A 262 4.12 0.79 -14.33
CA ILE A 262 2.99 0.52 -13.42
C ILE A 262 1.64 0.88 -14.08
N PHE A 263 1.56 2.05 -14.71
CA PHE A 263 0.33 2.50 -15.39
C PHE A 263 -0.02 1.63 -16.59
N ASP A 264 0.98 1.17 -17.34
CA ASP A 264 0.81 0.27 -18.47
C ASP A 264 0.25 -1.08 -18.00
N ILE A 265 0.76 -1.62 -16.89
CA ILE A 265 0.23 -2.86 -16.29
C ILE A 265 -1.23 -2.65 -15.87
N ASP A 266 -1.55 -1.59 -15.12
CA ASP A 266 -2.94 -1.29 -14.73
C ASP A 266 -3.87 -1.17 -15.95
N SER A 267 -3.45 -0.48 -17.01
CA SER A 267 -4.27 -0.28 -18.22
C SER A 267 -4.60 -1.57 -18.97
N LYS A 268 -3.71 -2.57 -18.91
CA LYS A 268 -3.83 -3.86 -19.59
C LYS A 268 -4.58 -4.91 -18.75
N ARG A 269 -4.76 -4.68 -17.45
CA ARG A 269 -5.45 -5.62 -16.55
C ARG A 269 -6.95 -5.68 -16.87
N VAL A 270 -7.49 -6.89 -16.88
CA VAL A 270 -8.94 -7.12 -17.00
C VAL A 270 -9.68 -6.61 -15.76
N VAL A 271 -9.11 -6.86 -14.58
CA VAL A 271 -9.61 -6.42 -13.27
C VAL A 271 -8.77 -5.22 -12.82
N ARG A 272 -9.38 -4.04 -12.71
CA ARG A 272 -8.70 -2.77 -12.38
C ARG A 272 -9.12 -2.17 -11.03
N THR A 273 -9.95 -2.90 -10.29
CA THR A 273 -10.57 -2.50 -9.04
C THR A 273 -10.35 -3.60 -8.00
N ALA A 274 -9.92 -3.23 -6.79
CA ALA A 274 -9.62 -4.18 -5.72
C ALA A 274 -10.85 -5.02 -5.36
N HIS A 275 -12.03 -4.40 -5.29
CA HIS A 275 -13.30 -5.08 -5.00
C HIS A 275 -13.79 -6.02 -6.08
N ASP A 276 -13.09 -6.14 -7.22
CA ASP A 276 -13.38 -7.11 -8.27
C ASP A 276 -12.38 -8.27 -8.38
N ASN A 277 -11.31 -8.25 -7.57
CA ASN A 277 -10.36 -9.35 -7.46
C ASN A 277 -11.07 -10.63 -6.93
N LYS A 278 -10.97 -11.73 -7.68
CA LYS A 278 -11.70 -12.97 -7.40
C LYS A 278 -11.14 -13.71 -6.20
N GLU A 279 -9.82 -13.82 -6.10
CA GLU A 279 -9.15 -14.45 -4.96
C GLU A 279 -9.43 -13.67 -3.68
N LEU A 280 -9.44 -12.33 -3.75
CA LEU A 280 -9.81 -11.49 -2.62
C LEU A 280 -11.26 -11.67 -2.19
N LYS A 281 -12.21 -11.74 -3.13
CA LYS A 281 -13.62 -12.07 -2.83
C LYS A 281 -13.76 -13.42 -2.14
N ALA A 282 -12.99 -14.42 -2.56
CA ALA A 282 -12.98 -15.74 -1.93
C ALA A 282 -12.44 -15.66 -0.49
N LEU A 283 -11.32 -14.96 -0.28
CA LEU A 283 -10.75 -14.72 1.05
C LEU A 283 -11.78 -14.10 2.02
N TYR A 284 -12.49 -13.05 1.59
CA TYR A 284 -13.53 -12.47 2.43
C TYR A 284 -14.71 -13.41 2.64
N LYS A 285 -15.24 -14.04 1.59
CA LYS A 285 -16.40 -14.93 1.72
C LYS A 285 -16.12 -16.09 2.69
N GLU A 286 -14.95 -16.69 2.60
CA GLU A 286 -14.61 -17.91 3.31
C GLU A 286 -14.05 -17.62 4.70
N TYR A 287 -13.20 -16.59 4.82
CA TYR A 287 -12.40 -16.35 6.02
C TYR A 287 -12.75 -15.03 6.72
N LEU A 288 -12.46 -13.89 6.08
CA LEU A 288 -12.53 -12.57 6.74
C LEU A 288 -13.95 -12.01 6.91
N LYS A 289 -14.94 -12.62 6.25
CA LYS A 289 -16.36 -12.25 6.18
C LYS A 289 -16.64 -10.92 5.49
N LYS A 290 -16.24 -9.81 6.09
CA LYS A 290 -16.42 -8.45 5.56
C LYS A 290 -15.29 -7.54 6.04
N PRO A 291 -15.02 -6.42 5.36
CA PRO A 291 -14.14 -5.40 5.89
C PRO A 291 -14.57 -4.94 7.28
N LEU A 292 -13.60 -4.66 8.15
CA LEU A 292 -13.78 -4.27 9.54
C LEU A 292 -14.55 -5.30 10.39
N SER A 293 -14.57 -6.58 9.99
CA SER A 293 -15.03 -7.66 10.87
C SER A 293 -14.04 -7.89 12.02
N GLU A 294 -14.45 -8.59 13.09
CA GLU A 294 -13.57 -8.91 14.22
C GLU A 294 -12.29 -9.62 13.77
N ILE A 295 -12.41 -10.62 12.88
CA ILE A 295 -11.25 -11.35 12.35
C ILE A 295 -10.38 -10.45 11.46
N SER A 296 -10.99 -9.56 10.68
CA SER A 296 -10.24 -8.61 9.86
C SER A 296 -9.46 -7.62 10.73
N LEU A 297 -10.11 -7.00 11.73
CA LEU A 297 -9.47 -6.10 12.68
C LEU A 297 -8.29 -6.78 13.39
N LYS A 298 -8.46 -8.04 13.82
CA LYS A 298 -7.40 -8.81 14.48
C LYS A 298 -6.20 -9.07 13.56
N LEU A 299 -6.44 -9.45 12.30
CA LEU A 299 -5.38 -9.91 11.40
C LEU A 299 -4.74 -8.77 10.59
N LEU A 300 -5.54 -7.79 10.19
CA LEU A 300 -5.20 -6.82 9.15
C LEU A 300 -5.05 -5.40 9.67
N HIS A 301 -5.45 -5.12 10.92
CA HIS A 301 -5.29 -3.81 11.53
C HIS A 301 -4.22 -3.82 12.63
N THR A 302 -3.73 -2.62 12.94
CA THR A 302 -2.72 -2.33 13.97
C THR A 302 -3.06 -1.00 14.63
N SER A 303 -2.37 -0.71 15.72
CA SER A 303 -2.32 0.61 16.35
C SER A 303 -0.91 1.18 16.28
N TYR A 304 -0.79 2.49 16.44
CA TYR A 304 0.48 3.21 16.54
C TYR A 304 0.60 3.84 17.91
N ILE A 305 1.82 4.13 18.35
CA ILE A 305 2.07 4.67 19.68
C ILE A 305 2.86 5.98 19.59
N ASP A 306 2.65 6.86 20.57
CA ASP A 306 3.48 8.06 20.72
C ASP A 306 4.92 7.65 21.06
N LYS A 307 5.85 8.04 20.21
CA LYS A 307 7.30 7.84 20.35
C LYS A 307 8.06 9.16 20.42
N SER A 308 7.38 10.28 20.73
CA SER A 308 7.99 11.60 20.86
C SER A 308 9.03 11.68 21.99
N GLY A 309 8.98 10.77 22.96
CA GLY A 309 10.04 10.57 23.97
C GLY A 309 11.43 10.33 23.36
N LEU A 310 11.51 9.71 22.17
CA LEU A 310 12.77 9.49 21.46
C LEU A 310 13.51 10.80 21.13
N LEU A 311 12.78 11.92 20.95
CA LEU A 311 13.39 13.23 20.71
C LEU A 311 14.10 13.79 21.96
N LYS A 312 13.74 13.29 23.13
CA LYS A 312 14.33 13.65 24.43
C LYS A 312 15.37 12.62 24.90
N GLY A 313 15.62 11.58 24.10
CA GLY A 313 16.50 10.47 24.47
C GLY A 313 15.88 9.48 25.46
N GLU A 314 14.55 9.47 25.59
CA GLU A 314 13.82 8.44 26.34
C GLU A 314 13.74 7.17 25.47
N GLU A 315 13.98 5.99 26.06
CA GLU A 315 13.85 4.69 25.38
C GLU A 315 12.39 4.18 25.35
#